data_AF-A0A0A9X9L8-F1
#
_entry.id   AF-A0A0A9X9L8-F1
#
_cell.length_a   1.000
_cell.length_b   1.000
_cell.length_c   1.000
_cell.angle_alpha   90.00
_cell.angle_beta   90.00
_cell.angle_gamma   90.00
#
_symmetry.space_group_name_H-M   'P 1'
#
loop_
_entity.id
_entity.type
_entity.pdbx_description
1 polymer ?
#
loop_
_entity_poly.entity_id
_entity_poly.type
_entity_poly.pdbx_seq_one_letter_code
_entity_poly.pdbx_strand_id
1 'polypeptide(L)'
;RFHQMGELISQKIHPDAKPTKGYQSSEINRCFSIKDEVNGLLDIARSTYSNLVQEIQDLITRLADEHDLPLKMSQSAELGFHGQYVLPKNSEILSTEIPSIFTDCAIRAHQ
;
A
#
# COMPACT_ATOMS: atom_id res chain seq x y z
N ARG A 1 -24.03 -24.79 19.32
CA ARG A 1 -24.27 -23.94 18.13
C ARG A 1 -23.30 -22.76 18.03
N PHE A 2 -23.36 -21.74 18.91
CA PHE A 2 -22.45 -20.57 18.81
C PHE A 2 -20.97 -20.92 18.98
N HIS A 3 -20.67 -21.85 19.89
CA HIS A 3 -19.31 -22.34 20.09
C HIS A 3 -18.70 -22.94 18.80
N GLN A 4 -19.41 -23.89 18.19
CA GLN A 4 -19.01 -24.51 16.92
C GLN A 4 -18.82 -23.50 15.79
N MET A 5 -19.68 -22.47 15.71
CA MET A 5 -19.50 -21.38 14.73
C MET A 5 -18.21 -20.59 15.00
N GLY A 6 -17.92 -20.27 16.25
CA GLY A 6 -16.70 -19.58 16.64
C GLY A 6 -15.43 -20.38 16.32
N GLU A 7 -15.46 -21.70 16.51
CA GLU A 7 -14.35 -22.59 16.14
C GLU A 7 -14.11 -22.60 14.63
N LEU A 8 -15.18 -22.76 13.83
CA LEU A 8 -15.07 -22.75 12.36
C LEU A 8 -14.51 -21.43 11.82
N ILE A 9 -14.95 -20.30 12.38
CA ILE A 9 -14.41 -18.98 12.02
C ILE A 9 -12.93 -18.89 12.40
N SER A 10 -12.56 -19.26 13.63
CA SER A 10 -11.17 -19.19 14.12
C SER A 10 -10.23 -20.13 13.38
N GLN A 11 -10.73 -21.21 12.78
CA GLN A 11 -9.93 -22.09 11.93
C GLN A 11 -9.54 -21.41 10.60
N LYS A 12 -10.35 -20.47 10.10
CA LYS A 12 -10.17 -19.85 8.78
C LYS A 12 -9.63 -18.42 8.82
N ILE A 13 -9.95 -17.66 9.86
CA ILE A 13 -9.54 -16.26 10.02
C ILE A 13 -8.16 -16.17 10.68
N HIS A 14 -7.28 -15.32 10.15
CA HIS A 14 -5.97 -15.06 10.74
C HIS A 14 -6.13 -14.37 12.11
N PRO A 15 -5.34 -14.74 13.15
CA PRO A 15 -5.48 -14.15 14.49
C PRO A 15 -5.28 -12.62 14.52
N ASP A 16 -4.50 -12.08 13.58
CA ASP A 16 -4.26 -10.64 13.48
C ASP A 16 -5.32 -9.88 12.68
N ALA A 17 -6.31 -10.58 12.10
CA ALA A 17 -7.37 -9.97 11.33
C ALA A 17 -8.25 -9.08 12.24
N LYS A 18 -8.10 -7.76 12.10
CA LYS A 18 -8.82 -6.78 12.93
C LYS A 18 -9.16 -5.54 12.13
N PRO A 19 -10.29 -4.86 12.38
CA PRO A 19 -10.59 -3.61 11.70
C PRO A 19 -9.45 -2.59 11.87
N THR A 20 -8.93 -2.09 10.76
CA THR A 20 -7.84 -1.12 10.72
C THR A 20 -8.34 0.24 10.23
N LYS A 21 -7.72 1.32 10.70
CA LYS A 21 -8.03 2.69 10.25
C LYS A 21 -7.06 3.09 9.14
N GLY A 22 -7.61 3.68 8.07
CA GLY A 22 -6.84 4.12 6.90
C GLY A 22 -7.01 3.16 5.72
N TYR A 23 -6.92 3.69 4.51
CA TYR A 23 -7.17 2.91 3.29
C TYR A 23 -6.14 1.78 3.12
N GLN A 24 -4.85 2.10 3.09
CA GLN A 24 -3.77 1.13 2.90
C GLN A 24 -3.80 -0.01 3.95
N SER A 25 -3.97 0.34 5.22
CA SER A 25 -4.02 -0.65 6.31
C SER A 25 -5.27 -1.54 6.23
N SER A 26 -6.38 -1.03 5.70
CA SER A 26 -7.61 -1.79 5.45
C SER A 26 -7.44 -2.75 4.28
N GLU A 27 -6.80 -2.31 3.19
CA GLU A 27 -6.48 -3.15 2.03
C GLU A 27 -5.58 -4.34 2.42
N ILE A 28 -4.49 -4.06 3.14
CA ILE A 28 -3.57 -5.10 3.63
C ILE A 28 -4.30 -6.08 4.54
N ASN A 29 -5.04 -5.57 5.53
CA ASN A 29 -5.78 -6.43 6.44
C ASN A 29 -6.78 -7.33 5.69
N ARG A 30 -7.51 -6.82 4.69
CA ARG A 30 -8.43 -7.63 3.89
C ARG A 30 -7.71 -8.73 3.11
N CYS A 31 -6.53 -8.45 2.56
CA CYS A 31 -5.72 -9.42 1.81
C CYS A 31 -5.29 -10.60 2.70
N PHE A 32 -4.87 -10.33 3.93
CA PHE A 32 -4.29 -11.31 4.86
C PHE A 32 -5.24 -11.76 6.00
N SER A 33 -6.54 -11.44 5.90
CA SER A 33 -7.53 -11.79 6.94
C SER A 33 -7.84 -13.29 7.02
N ILE A 34 -7.64 -14.03 5.93
CA ILE A 34 -7.83 -15.48 5.87
C ILE A 34 -6.47 -16.15 6.05
N LYS A 35 -6.40 -17.22 6.84
CA LYS A 35 -5.17 -17.99 7.01
C LYS A 35 -4.67 -18.56 5.68
N ASP A 36 -3.37 -18.81 5.62
CA ASP A 36 -2.75 -19.55 4.51
C ASP A 36 -3.27 -20.99 4.46
N GLU A 37 -3.14 -21.63 3.30
CA GLU A 37 -3.54 -23.04 3.05
C GLU A 37 -5.05 -23.30 3.16
N VAL A 38 -5.86 -22.26 3.41
CA VAL A 38 -7.32 -22.35 3.35
C VAL A 38 -7.80 -22.46 1.91
N ASN A 39 -7.13 -21.77 0.97
CA ASN A 39 -7.46 -21.78 -0.45
C ASN A 39 -6.20 -21.46 -1.27
N GLY A 40 -5.72 -22.45 -2.03
CA GLY A 40 -4.49 -22.29 -2.81
C GLY A 40 -4.53 -21.20 -3.89
N LEU A 41 -5.71 -20.91 -4.47
CA LEU A 41 -5.83 -19.78 -5.42
C LEU A 41 -5.70 -18.44 -4.70
N LEU A 42 -6.25 -18.32 -3.50
CA LEU A 42 -6.09 -17.13 -2.67
C LEU A 42 -4.63 -16.96 -2.26
N ASP A 43 -3.93 -18.03 -1.90
CA ASP A 43 -2.52 -17.99 -1.54
C ASP A 43 -1.64 -17.54 -2.73
N ILE A 44 -1.92 -18.04 -3.94
CA ILE A 44 -1.26 -17.57 -5.18
C ILE A 44 -1.56 -16.09 -5.43
N ALA A 45 -2.81 -15.66 -5.24
CA ALA A 45 -3.19 -14.26 -5.40
C ALA A 45 -2.49 -13.34 -4.39
N ARG A 46 -2.37 -13.75 -3.11
CA ARG A 46 -1.61 -13.01 -2.09
C ARG A 46 -0.14 -12.91 -2.45
N SER A 47 0.48 -14.01 -2.89
CA SER A 47 1.89 -14.01 -3.32
C SER A 47 2.11 -13.06 -4.50
N THR A 48 1.23 -13.12 -5.50
CA THR A 48 1.29 -12.22 -6.67
C THR A 48 1.12 -10.76 -6.25
N TYR A 49 0.17 -10.46 -5.36
CA TYR A 49 -0.03 -9.12 -4.82
C TYR A 49 1.22 -8.62 -4.08
N SER A 50 1.77 -9.40 -3.15
CA SER A 50 2.98 -9.02 -2.41
C SER A 50 4.16 -8.76 -3.33
N ASN A 51 4.35 -9.59 -4.37
CA ASN A 51 5.41 -9.40 -5.35
C ASN A 51 5.22 -8.08 -6.12
N LEU A 52 4.01 -7.80 -6.62
CA LEU A 52 3.72 -6.55 -7.32
C LEU A 52 3.93 -5.32 -6.44
N VAL A 53 3.50 -5.38 -5.17
CA VAL A 53 3.72 -4.28 -4.22
C VAL A 53 5.21 -4.04 -3.99
N GLN A 54 6.01 -5.11 -3.87
CA GLN A 54 7.46 -5.00 -3.74
C GLN A 54 8.10 -4.42 -5.01
N GLU A 55 7.69 -4.87 -6.19
CA GLU A 55 8.19 -4.34 -7.48
C GLU A 55 7.90 -2.84 -7.62
N ILE A 56 6.72 -2.38 -7.21
CA ILE A 56 6.35 -0.97 -7.21
C ILE A 56 7.21 -0.19 -6.20
N GLN A 57 7.42 -0.74 -5.00
CA GLN A 57 8.28 -0.12 -3.98
C GLN A 57 9.70 0.04 -4.49
N ASP A 58 10.27 -1.00 -5.12
CA ASP A 58 11.62 -0.99 -5.68
C ASP A 58 11.72 -0.02 -6.86
N LEU A 59 10.67 0.09 -7.68
CA LEU A 59 10.59 1.07 -8.76
C LEU A 59 10.62 2.51 -8.22
N ILE A 60 9.81 2.81 -7.21
CA ILE A 60 9.76 4.15 -6.63
C ILE A 60 11.08 4.50 -5.95
N THR A 61 11.69 3.55 -5.21
CA THR A 61 13.01 3.75 -4.59
C THR A 61 14.09 4.02 -5.64
N ARG A 62 14.11 3.24 -6.72
CA ARG A 62 15.08 3.46 -7.80
C ARG A 62 14.91 4.82 -8.47
N LEU A 63 13.67 5.24 -8.75
CA LEU A 63 13.38 6.55 -9.32
C LEU A 63 13.70 7.70 -8.35
N ALA A 64 13.56 7.47 -7.04
CA ALA A 64 13.95 8.42 -6.01
C ALA A 64 15.46 8.67 -6.04
N ASP A 65 16.25 7.59 -6.12
CA ASP A 65 17.70 7.64 -6.15
C ASP A 65 18.23 8.20 -7.48
N GLU A 66 17.64 7.82 -8.61
CA GLU A 66 18.06 8.26 -9.96
C GLU A 66 17.89 9.77 -10.17
N HIS A 67 16.85 10.36 -9.57
CA HIS A 67 16.50 11.77 -9.76
C HIS A 67 16.77 12.64 -8.53
N ASP A 68 17.40 12.09 -7.48
CA ASP A 68 17.66 12.76 -6.20
C ASP A 68 16.38 13.40 -5.61
N LEU A 69 15.25 12.70 -5.76
CA LEU A 69 13.95 13.12 -5.27
C LEU A 69 13.51 12.17 -4.16
N PRO A 70 13.33 12.61 -2.90
CA PRO A 70 12.95 11.73 -1.80
C PRO A 70 11.46 11.34 -1.90
N LEU A 71 11.16 10.41 -2.82
CA LEU A 71 9.85 9.83 -3.04
C LEU A 71 9.60 8.68 -2.05
N LYS A 72 8.35 8.55 -1.61
CA LYS A 72 7.88 7.40 -0.84
C LYS A 72 6.69 6.76 -1.52
N MET A 73 6.63 5.43 -1.55
CA MET A 73 5.43 4.74 -2.00
C MET A 73 4.28 5.03 -1.03
N SER A 74 3.14 5.43 -1.58
CA SER A 74 1.90 5.64 -0.85
C SER A 74 0.73 5.02 -1.63
N GLN A 75 -0.39 4.83 -0.95
CA GLN A 75 -1.60 4.27 -1.55
C GLN A 75 -2.83 5.00 -1.01
N SER A 76 -3.71 5.47 -1.91
CA SER A 76 -5.01 6.04 -1.56
C SER A 76 -6.14 5.45 -2.39
N ALA A 77 -7.38 5.66 -1.93
CA ALA A 77 -8.56 5.19 -2.65
C ALA A 77 -8.73 5.87 -4.01
N GLU A 78 -8.29 7.13 -4.13
CA GLU A 78 -8.48 7.93 -5.35
C GLU A 78 -7.37 7.71 -6.39
N LEU A 79 -6.14 7.46 -5.95
CA LEU A 79 -4.95 7.43 -6.82
C LEU A 79 -4.34 6.03 -6.96
N GLY A 80 -4.75 5.07 -6.12
CA GLY A 80 -4.06 3.79 -6.03
C GLY A 80 -2.62 3.96 -5.53
N PHE A 81 -1.71 3.09 -5.96
CA PHE A 81 -0.28 3.17 -5.66
C PHE A 81 0.38 4.34 -6.40
N HIS A 82 1.08 5.19 -5.67
CA HIS A 82 1.74 6.37 -6.22
C HIS A 82 3.01 6.73 -5.44
N GLY A 83 3.92 7.45 -6.09
CA GLY A 83 5.03 8.13 -5.41
C GLY A 83 4.55 9.42 -4.76
N GLN A 84 4.86 9.59 -3.48
CA GLN A 84 4.57 10.80 -2.72
C GLN A 84 5.86 11.56 -2.42
N TYR A 85 5.86 12.85 -2.76
CA TYR A 85 6.90 13.80 -2.38
C TYR A 85 6.33 14.77 -1.35
N VAL A 86 6.97 14.88 -0.17
CA VAL A 86 6.51 15.76 0.91
C VAL A 86 7.39 17.01 0.92
N LEU A 87 6.80 18.14 0.56
CA LEU A 87 7.47 19.44 0.57
C LEU A 87 7.58 20.00 2.01
N PRO A 88 8.75 20.51 2.43
CA PRO A 88 8.86 21.24 3.69
C PRO A 88 8.05 22.55 3.67
N LYS A 89 7.51 22.95 4.84
CA LYS A 89 6.53 24.06 5.00
C LYS A 89 6.95 25.44 4.45
N ASN A 90 8.25 25.65 4.18
CA ASN A 90 8.81 26.92 3.70
C ASN A 90 9.57 26.79 2.37
N SER A 91 9.50 25.64 1.70
CA SER A 91 9.96 25.56 0.31
C SER A 91 8.82 26.02 -0.58
N GLU A 92 8.92 27.22 -1.14
CA GLU A 92 8.38 27.41 -2.47
C GLU A 92 9.01 26.32 -3.33
N ILE A 93 8.20 25.65 -4.16
CA ILE A 93 8.67 24.71 -5.17
C ILE A 93 9.51 25.57 -6.12
N LEU A 94 10.74 25.89 -5.72
CA LEU A 94 11.74 26.56 -6.55
C LEU A 94 12.09 25.52 -7.59
N SER A 95 11.21 25.37 -8.57
CA SER A 95 11.51 24.77 -9.86
C SER A 95 12.47 23.59 -9.75
N THR A 96 12.22 22.66 -8.82
CA THR A 96 12.92 21.39 -8.88
C THR A 96 12.42 20.82 -10.18
N GLU A 97 13.32 20.67 -11.16
CA GLU A 97 13.00 20.17 -12.49
C GLU A 97 12.50 18.73 -12.31
N ILE A 98 11.22 18.58 -11.96
CA ILE A 98 10.59 17.27 -11.84
C ILE A 98 10.74 16.66 -13.23
N PRO A 99 11.48 15.56 -13.36
CA PRO A 99 11.74 14.98 -14.65
C PRO A 99 10.43 14.63 -15.35
N SER A 100 10.38 14.77 -16.67
CA SER A 100 9.16 14.56 -17.46
C SER A 100 8.63 13.11 -17.42
N ILE A 101 9.37 12.19 -16.80
CA ILE A 101 8.92 10.82 -16.53
C ILE A 101 7.82 10.79 -15.46
N PHE A 102 7.76 11.79 -14.57
CA PHE A 102 6.72 11.90 -13.56
C PHE A 102 5.53 12.68 -14.10
N THR A 103 4.33 12.26 -13.70
CA THR A 103 3.08 12.96 -13.98
C THR A 103 2.42 13.32 -12.66
N ASP A 104 2.02 14.58 -12.51
CA ASP A 104 1.34 15.04 -11.30
C ASP A 104 -0.06 14.44 -11.21
N CYS A 105 -0.30 13.67 -10.14
CA CYS A 105 -1.59 13.02 -9.92
C CYS A 105 -2.49 13.80 -8.93
N ALA A 106 -1.92 14.43 -7.90
CA ALA A 106 -2.65 15.31 -6.99
C ALA A 106 -1.68 16.17 -6.14
N ILE A 107 -2.07 17.42 -5.89
CA ILE A 107 -1.38 18.31 -4.95
C ILE A 107 -2.28 18.47 -3.72
N ARG A 108 -1.81 18.01 -2.55
CA ARG A 108 -2.55 18.14 -1.28
C ARG A 108 -1.75 19.05 -0.35
N ALA A 109 -2.30 20.22 -0.04
CA ALA A 109 -1.74 21.09 0.99
C ALA A 109 -1.95 20.44 2.37
N HIS A 110 -0.93 20.48 3.23
CA HIS A 110 -1.11 20.13 4.64
C HIS A 110 -2.12 21.11 5.26
N GLN A 111 -3.30 20.61 5.65
CA GLN A 111 -4.22 21.30 6.56
C GLN A 111 -3.63 21.35 7.97
#